data_AF-A0A4Q6AU11-F1
#
_entry.id   AF-A0A4Q6AU11-F1
#
_cell.length_a   1.000
_cell.length_b   1.000
_cell.length_c   1.000
_cell.angle_alpha   90.00
_cell.angle_beta   90.00
_cell.angle_gamma   90.00
#
_symmetry.space_group_name_H-M   'P 1'
#
loop_
_entity.id
_entity.type
_entity.pdbx_description
1 polymer ?
#
loop_
_entity_poly.entity_id
_entity_poly.type
_entity_poly.pdbx_seq_one_letter_code
_entity_poly.pdbx_strand_id
1 'polypeptide(L)'
;SDSAGIKTSVVQNALNLGNWGSIILTAIAAYFLCNLILPEGSMFLRGFEFDKMDVFYAIIVGLVVGTLMSIITEYYTAMGKRPVVSITRQSATGHATNVIGGLAVGMESTFLPILVLAGGIYGSYAFAGLYGVAIAAAGMMATTAMQLAIDAFGPIADNAGGIAEMSELPKEVREKTDTLDAVGNTTAATGKGFAIASAALTALALFAAFVGVSGITGIDIYKADVLASLFVGGMIPFIFSSLAIRAVGEAAMAMVEEVRRQFREIPGIMEGKGKPEYDKCVAISTEASIKKMMLPGAIAIVSPLIIGFLMGPEALGGFLAGATVSGVLMGMFQNNAGGAWDNAKKSFEKGVDINGQKYFKGSDPHKASVTGDTVGDPFKDTSGPSMNILIKLMSIVSLVIAPTLAEVFETKNISADRAANTKVEVSSTINQQTKTPENTIHLR
;
A
#
# COMPACT_ATOMS: atom_id res chain seq x y z
N SER A 1 26.38 -18.65 16.15
CA SER A 1 27.34 -18.79 17.27
C SER A 1 26.55 -18.62 18.55
N ASP A 2 26.49 -19.64 19.40
CA ASP A 2 25.73 -19.66 20.66
C ASP A 2 26.23 -18.62 21.69
N SER A 3 27.32 -17.92 21.38
CA SER A 3 27.90 -16.82 22.17
C SER A 3 27.36 -15.42 21.86
N ALA A 4 26.52 -15.26 20.82
CA ALA A 4 25.87 -13.98 20.55
C ALA A 4 24.53 -13.97 21.28
N GLY A 5 24.48 -13.42 22.51
CA GLY A 5 23.21 -13.06 23.14
C GLY A 5 22.36 -12.31 22.10
N ILE A 6 21.14 -12.79 21.84
CA ILE A 6 20.28 -12.28 20.77
C ILE A 6 19.98 -10.81 21.10
N LYS A 7 20.70 -9.90 20.46
CA LYS A 7 20.49 -8.45 20.53
C LYS A 7 19.68 -8.06 19.32
N THR A 8 18.67 -7.20 19.51
CA THR A 8 17.85 -6.65 18.43
C THR A 8 18.67 -6.16 17.24
N SER A 9 19.82 -5.51 17.50
CA SER A 9 20.71 -4.99 16.47
C SER A 9 21.33 -6.06 15.57
N VAL A 10 21.65 -7.24 16.10
CA VAL A 10 22.27 -8.33 15.32
C VAL A 10 21.25 -8.89 14.33
N VAL A 11 20.03 -9.14 14.78
CA VAL A 11 18.94 -9.68 13.95
C VAL A 11 18.53 -8.66 12.89
N GLN A 12 18.34 -7.40 13.28
CA GLN A 12 18.02 -6.32 12.34
C GLN A 12 19.12 -6.18 11.27
N ASN A 13 20.40 -6.22 11.66
CA ASN A 13 21.52 -6.11 10.72
C ASN A 13 21.56 -7.29 9.73
N ALA A 14 21.20 -8.50 10.15
CA ALA A 14 21.12 -9.65 9.26
C ALA A 14 20.02 -9.49 8.20
N LEU A 15 18.82 -9.03 8.61
CA LEU A 15 17.72 -8.75 7.68
C LEU A 15 18.06 -7.60 6.73
N ASN A 16 18.70 -6.55 7.25
CA ASN A 16 19.18 -5.42 6.45
C ASN A 16 20.24 -5.87 5.42
N LEU A 17 21.19 -6.73 5.82
CA LEU A 17 22.19 -7.28 4.92
C LEU A 17 21.53 -8.08 3.78
N GLY A 18 20.52 -8.89 4.09
CA GLY A 18 19.74 -9.61 3.09
C GLY A 18 19.04 -8.67 2.11
N ASN A 19 18.42 -7.58 2.61
CA ASN A 19 17.77 -6.57 1.78
C ASN A 19 18.78 -5.86 0.84
N TRP A 20 19.88 -5.33 1.39
CA TRP A 20 20.94 -4.68 0.61
C TRP A 20 21.57 -5.63 -0.41
N GLY A 21 21.83 -6.87 0.00
CA GLY A 21 22.33 -7.91 -0.89
C GLY A 21 21.38 -8.18 -2.05
N SER A 22 20.08 -8.32 -1.77
CA SER A 22 19.04 -8.51 -2.80
C SER A 22 19.01 -7.34 -3.78
N ILE A 23 19.09 -6.10 -3.30
CA ILE A 23 19.06 -4.89 -4.16
C ILE A 23 20.28 -4.85 -5.08
N ILE A 24 21.49 -5.07 -4.54
CA ILE A 24 22.74 -5.03 -5.32
C ILE A 24 22.78 -6.16 -6.36
N LEU A 25 22.44 -7.39 -5.95
CA LEU A 25 22.39 -8.53 -6.87
C LEU A 25 21.35 -8.31 -7.98
N THR A 26 20.19 -7.72 -7.66
CA THR A 26 19.18 -7.37 -8.64
C THR A 26 19.70 -6.35 -9.65
N ALA A 27 20.40 -5.31 -9.19
CA ALA A 27 20.99 -4.31 -10.08
C ALA A 27 22.02 -4.94 -11.04
N ILE A 28 22.90 -5.80 -10.52
CA ILE A 28 23.91 -6.50 -11.34
C ILE A 28 23.23 -7.42 -12.36
N ALA A 29 22.28 -8.24 -11.92
CA ALA A 29 21.56 -9.16 -12.79
C ALA A 29 20.77 -8.40 -13.87
N ALA A 30 20.10 -7.31 -13.51
CA ALA A 30 19.36 -6.47 -14.44
C ALA A 30 20.25 -5.89 -15.55
N TYR A 31 21.48 -5.47 -15.22
CA TYR A 31 22.42 -4.97 -16.23
C TYR A 31 22.72 -6.02 -17.31
N PHE A 32 23.02 -7.26 -16.91
CA PHE A 32 23.30 -8.35 -17.85
C PHE A 32 22.04 -8.78 -18.61
N LEU A 33 20.89 -8.84 -17.96
CA LEU A 33 19.63 -9.22 -18.59
C LEU A 33 19.17 -8.19 -19.63
N CYS A 34 19.24 -6.89 -19.32
CA CYS A 34 18.94 -5.85 -20.30
C CYS A 34 19.85 -5.94 -21.53
N ASN A 35 21.15 -6.21 -21.31
CA ASN A 35 22.10 -6.36 -22.42
C ASN A 35 21.91 -7.64 -23.25
N LEU A 36 21.37 -8.71 -22.65
CA LEU A 36 21.18 -10.01 -23.31
C LEU A 36 19.84 -10.10 -24.04
N ILE A 37 18.78 -9.53 -23.47
CA ILE A 37 17.39 -9.73 -23.93
C ILE A 37 16.94 -8.60 -24.86
N LEU A 38 17.31 -7.35 -24.57
CA LEU A 38 16.83 -6.21 -25.34
C LEU A 38 17.64 -6.05 -26.64
N PRO A 39 16.97 -5.65 -27.75
CA PRO A 39 17.62 -5.46 -29.03
C PRO A 39 18.70 -4.37 -28.98
N GLU A 40 19.68 -4.47 -29.88
CA GLU A 40 20.66 -3.41 -30.09
C GLU A 40 20.04 -2.23 -30.86
N GLY A 41 20.45 -1.01 -30.51
CA GLY A 41 19.96 0.23 -31.12
C GLY A 41 18.75 0.85 -30.40
N SER A 42 18.18 1.89 -31.02
CA SER A 42 17.03 2.62 -30.50
C SER A 42 15.72 1.84 -30.67
N MET A 43 14.94 1.76 -29.59
CA MET A 43 13.56 1.28 -29.58
C MET A 43 12.61 2.48 -29.54
N PHE A 44 11.42 2.31 -30.12
CA PHE A 44 10.38 3.34 -30.14
C PHE A 44 9.08 2.79 -29.60
N LEU A 45 8.51 3.46 -28.59
CA LEU A 45 7.21 3.12 -28.04
C LEU A 45 6.41 4.39 -27.73
N ARG A 46 5.20 4.48 -28.31
CA ARG A 46 4.27 5.62 -28.10
C ARG A 46 4.92 7.00 -28.30
N GLY A 47 5.75 7.12 -29.34
CA GLY A 47 6.45 8.36 -29.67
C GLY A 47 7.66 8.66 -28.79
N PHE A 48 8.10 7.73 -27.95
CA PHE A 48 9.29 7.86 -27.12
C PHE A 48 10.40 6.94 -27.63
N GLU A 49 11.58 7.50 -27.91
CA GLU A 49 12.80 6.78 -28.28
C GLU A 49 13.60 6.44 -27.01
N PHE A 50 14.06 5.20 -26.88
CA PHE A 50 14.89 4.75 -25.77
C PHE A 50 15.73 3.54 -26.16
N ASP A 51 16.82 3.27 -25.45
CA ASP A 51 17.67 2.09 -25.68
C ASP A 51 17.64 1.10 -24.50
N LYS A 52 18.45 0.03 -24.60
CA LYS A 52 18.55 -0.98 -23.55
C LYS A 52 19.13 -0.46 -22.22
N MET A 53 19.97 0.57 -22.27
CA MET A 53 20.57 1.20 -21.10
C MET A 53 19.57 2.11 -20.40
N ASP A 54 18.70 2.79 -21.14
CA ASP A 54 17.58 3.53 -20.59
C ASP A 54 16.64 2.63 -19.77
N VAL A 55 16.32 1.44 -20.30
CA VAL A 55 15.53 0.44 -19.55
C VAL A 55 16.26 0.01 -18.28
N PHE A 56 17.58 -0.22 -18.34
CA PHE A 56 18.37 -0.52 -17.15
C PHE A 56 18.33 0.62 -16.12
N TYR A 57 18.49 1.87 -16.54
CA TYR A 57 18.41 3.02 -15.63
C TYR A 57 17.01 3.19 -15.02
N ALA A 58 15.94 2.89 -15.76
CA ALA A 58 14.59 2.85 -15.21
C ALA A 58 14.44 1.79 -14.09
N ILE A 59 15.06 0.61 -14.25
CA ILE A 59 15.12 -0.42 -13.18
C ILE A 59 15.86 0.13 -11.96
N ILE A 60 17.01 0.78 -12.16
CA ILE A 60 17.81 1.38 -11.07
C ILE A 60 16.99 2.45 -10.33
N VAL A 61 16.26 3.31 -11.04
CA VAL A 61 15.34 4.27 -10.43
C VAL A 61 14.32 3.54 -9.55
N GLY A 62 13.71 2.46 -10.03
CA GLY A 62 12.80 1.62 -9.24
C GLY A 62 13.41 1.08 -7.95
N LEU A 63 14.64 0.55 -8.02
CA LEU A 63 15.38 0.05 -6.85
C LEU A 63 15.71 1.17 -5.85
N VAL A 64 16.12 2.34 -6.33
CA VAL A 64 16.39 3.52 -5.50
C VAL A 64 15.12 3.99 -4.80
N VAL A 65 14.01 4.12 -5.53
CA VAL A 65 12.70 4.50 -4.98
C VAL A 65 12.28 3.51 -3.89
N GLY A 66 12.36 2.20 -4.14
CA GLY A 66 12.03 1.18 -3.14
C GLY A 66 12.89 1.27 -1.87
N THR A 67 14.18 1.55 -2.04
CA THR A 67 15.13 1.73 -0.93
C THR A 67 14.81 2.98 -0.10
N LEU A 68 14.59 4.12 -0.76
CA LEU A 68 14.24 5.37 -0.09
C LEU A 68 12.91 5.24 0.67
N MET A 69 11.92 4.59 0.06
CA MET A 69 10.63 4.30 0.69
C MET A 69 10.78 3.46 1.97
N SER A 70 11.63 2.43 1.94
CA SER A 70 11.98 1.62 3.11
C SER A 70 12.60 2.47 4.22
N ILE A 71 13.62 3.27 3.90
CA ILE A 71 14.34 4.11 4.88
C ILE A 71 13.41 5.15 5.51
N ILE A 72 12.56 5.79 4.72
CA ILE A 72 11.61 6.79 5.21
C ILE A 72 10.58 6.13 6.14
N THR A 73 10.06 4.96 5.76
CA THR A 73 9.08 4.21 6.58
C THR A 73 9.69 3.79 7.92
N GLU A 74 10.94 3.31 7.91
CA GLU A 74 11.69 2.99 9.13
C GLU A 74 11.86 4.24 10.01
N TYR A 75 12.18 5.41 9.45
CA TYR A 75 12.33 6.65 10.22
C TYR A 75 11.06 7.05 10.98
N TYR A 76 9.88 6.88 10.35
CA TYR A 76 8.60 7.25 10.95
C TYR A 76 8.07 6.22 11.96
N THR A 77 8.47 4.95 11.84
CA THR A 77 7.91 3.88 12.66
C THR A 77 8.88 3.31 13.69
N ALA A 78 10.20 3.42 13.52
CA ALA A 78 11.16 2.79 14.42
C ALA A 78 11.27 3.50 15.79
N MET A 79 11.50 2.69 16.83
CA MET A 79 11.78 3.17 18.18
C MET A 79 13.02 4.07 18.23
N GLY A 80 12.97 5.09 19.10
CA GLY A 80 14.10 6.02 19.30
C GLY A 80 14.26 7.09 18.22
N LYS A 81 13.45 7.05 17.15
CA LYS A 81 13.39 8.12 16.15
C LYS A 81 12.44 9.24 16.60
N ARG A 82 12.68 10.46 16.10
CA ARG A 82 11.90 11.66 16.44
C ARG A 82 10.38 11.43 16.41
N PRO A 83 9.80 10.80 15.37
CA PRO A 83 8.34 10.68 15.27
C PRO A 83 7.77 9.80 16.39
N VAL A 84 8.30 8.60 16.60
CA VAL A 84 7.85 7.70 17.68
C VAL A 84 8.13 8.29 19.06
N VAL A 85 9.31 8.86 19.28
CA VAL A 85 9.65 9.53 20.55
C VAL A 85 8.67 10.67 20.86
N SER A 86 8.19 11.40 19.85
CA SER A 86 7.19 12.45 20.06
C SER A 86 5.85 11.91 20.56
N ILE A 87 5.42 10.73 20.08
CA ILE A 87 4.19 10.05 20.52
C ILE A 87 4.38 9.52 21.95
N THR A 88 5.53 8.91 22.22
CA THR A 88 5.88 8.41 23.56
C THR A 88 5.88 9.54 24.59
N ARG A 89 6.43 10.71 24.27
CA ARG A 89 6.37 11.91 25.13
C ARG A 89 4.93 12.40 25.34
N GLN A 90 4.12 12.47 24.28
CA GLN A 90 2.71 12.85 24.35
C GLN A 90 1.84 11.86 25.13
N SER A 91 2.31 10.63 25.32
CA SER A 91 1.63 9.64 26.16
C SER A 91 1.67 10.04 27.64
N ALA A 92 2.66 10.84 28.07
CA ALA A 92 2.74 11.34 29.43
C ALA A 92 1.61 12.32 29.79
N THR A 93 0.99 12.96 28.80
CA THR A 93 -0.15 13.87 29.00
C THR A 93 -1.50 13.19 28.80
N GLY A 94 -1.53 11.88 28.52
CA GLY A 94 -2.74 11.06 28.49
C GLY A 94 -3.10 10.46 27.12
N HIS A 95 -4.25 9.79 27.09
CA HIS A 95 -4.75 9.03 25.93
C HIS A 95 -5.01 9.93 24.70
N ALA A 96 -5.67 11.08 24.91
CA ALA A 96 -6.06 11.96 23.82
C ALA A 96 -4.84 12.55 23.07
N THR A 97 -3.82 12.99 23.82
CA THR A 97 -2.58 13.52 23.22
C THR A 97 -1.78 12.44 22.51
N ASN A 98 -1.79 11.20 23.01
CA ASN A 98 -1.19 10.08 22.29
C ASN A 98 -1.86 9.84 20.92
N VAL A 99 -3.19 9.84 20.85
CA VAL A 99 -3.93 9.67 19.59
C VAL A 99 -3.69 10.85 18.65
N ILE A 100 -3.74 12.09 19.15
CA ILE A 100 -3.44 13.27 18.32
C ILE A 100 -2.02 13.19 17.75
N GLY A 101 -1.04 12.80 18.58
CA GLY A 101 0.35 12.67 18.17
C GLY A 101 0.56 11.64 17.06
N GLY A 102 -0.05 10.45 17.17
CA GLY A 102 0.07 9.42 16.14
C GLY A 102 -0.64 9.77 14.84
N LEU A 103 -1.81 10.41 14.90
CA LEU A 103 -2.49 10.92 13.71
C LEU A 103 -1.64 11.96 12.97
N ALA A 104 -1.06 12.92 13.72
CA ALA A 104 -0.20 13.96 13.16
C ALA A 104 1.06 13.35 12.52
N VAL A 105 1.74 12.42 13.21
CA VAL A 105 2.91 11.71 12.68
C VAL A 105 2.56 10.90 11.43
N GLY A 106 1.42 10.21 11.42
CA GLY A 106 0.95 9.49 10.26
C GLY A 106 0.76 10.39 9.05
N MET A 107 0.10 11.54 9.22
CA MET A 107 -0.12 12.50 8.13
C MET A 107 1.20 13.12 7.67
N GLU A 108 2.10 13.46 8.60
CA GLU A 108 3.45 13.94 8.26
C GLU A 108 4.21 12.92 7.41
N SER A 109 4.06 11.63 7.73
CA SER A 109 4.78 10.54 7.08
C SER A 109 4.47 10.36 5.60
N THR A 110 3.41 10.98 5.06
CA THR A 110 3.11 10.91 3.62
C THR A 110 3.94 11.89 2.79
N PHE A 111 4.56 12.89 3.42
CA PHE A 111 5.23 13.99 2.71
C PHE A 111 6.44 13.50 1.88
N LEU A 112 7.47 12.95 2.53
CA LEU A 112 8.68 12.50 1.85
C LEU A 112 8.43 11.34 0.86
N PRO A 113 7.63 10.32 1.20
CA PRO A 113 7.31 9.24 0.27
C PRO A 113 6.71 9.70 -1.05
N ILE A 114 5.80 10.69 -1.02
CA ILE A 114 5.15 11.19 -2.23
C ILE A 114 6.12 11.98 -3.10
N LEU A 115 7.04 12.74 -2.50
CA LEU A 115 8.10 13.40 -3.25
C LEU A 115 9.05 12.40 -3.91
N VAL A 116 9.40 11.32 -3.20
CA VAL A 116 10.21 10.22 -3.76
C VAL A 116 9.48 9.51 -4.89
N LEU A 117 8.18 9.25 -4.74
CA LEU A 117 7.36 8.66 -5.80
C LEU A 117 7.30 9.58 -7.02
N ALA A 118 7.04 10.88 -6.84
CA ALA A 118 6.99 11.85 -7.93
C ALA A 118 8.34 11.96 -8.66
N GLY A 119 9.44 12.02 -7.92
CA GLY A 119 10.80 12.00 -8.47
C GLY A 119 11.10 10.70 -9.21
N GLY A 120 10.65 9.56 -8.69
CA GLY A 120 10.78 8.26 -9.33
C GLY A 120 10.00 8.16 -10.64
N ILE A 121 8.76 8.67 -10.68
CA ILE A 121 7.93 8.73 -11.89
C ILE A 121 8.62 9.59 -12.94
N TYR A 122 9.01 10.81 -12.61
CA TYR A 122 9.67 11.71 -13.56
C TYR A 122 11.03 11.16 -14.03
N GLY A 123 11.83 10.65 -13.09
CA GLY A 123 13.15 10.08 -13.39
C GLY A 123 13.07 8.86 -14.30
N SER A 124 12.15 7.92 -14.04
CA SER A 124 11.95 6.74 -14.90
C SER A 124 11.30 7.08 -16.25
N TYR A 125 10.41 8.08 -16.27
CA TYR A 125 9.83 8.59 -17.51
C TYR A 125 10.88 9.21 -18.43
N ALA A 126 11.88 9.90 -17.88
CA ALA A 126 12.95 10.50 -18.67
C ALA A 126 13.80 9.47 -19.44
N PHE A 127 13.85 8.22 -18.98
CA PHE A 127 14.61 7.15 -19.64
C PHE A 127 13.79 6.44 -20.73
N ALA A 128 12.55 6.02 -20.45
CA ALA A 128 11.77 5.22 -21.41
C ALA A 128 10.26 5.55 -21.40
N GLY A 129 9.90 6.80 -21.13
CA GLY A 129 8.52 7.26 -21.06
C GLY A 129 7.67 6.46 -20.06
N LEU A 130 6.39 6.24 -20.38
CA LEU A 130 5.49 5.45 -19.52
C LEU A 130 5.92 3.98 -19.38
N TYR A 131 6.68 3.45 -20.35
CA TYR A 131 7.28 2.13 -20.23
C TYR A 131 8.40 2.11 -19.18
N GLY A 132 9.22 3.15 -19.12
CA GLY A 132 10.20 3.36 -18.05
C GLY A 132 9.55 3.39 -16.67
N VAL A 133 8.41 4.06 -16.51
CA VAL A 133 7.64 4.06 -15.25
C VAL A 133 7.17 2.65 -14.87
N ALA A 134 6.66 1.88 -15.85
CA ALA A 134 6.24 0.50 -15.62
C ALA A 134 7.41 -0.43 -15.26
N ILE A 135 8.55 -0.26 -15.92
CA ILE A 135 9.77 -1.01 -15.65
C ILE A 135 10.37 -0.63 -14.29
N ALA A 136 10.30 0.64 -13.87
CA ALA A 136 10.68 1.05 -12.52
C ALA A 136 9.80 0.37 -11.46
N ALA A 137 8.49 0.22 -11.72
CA ALA A 137 7.60 -0.54 -10.84
C ALA A 137 8.04 -2.02 -10.73
N ALA A 138 8.37 -2.65 -11.86
CA ALA A 138 8.88 -4.02 -11.90
C ALA A 138 10.24 -4.15 -11.21
N GLY A 139 11.15 -3.20 -11.41
CA GLY A 139 12.46 -3.14 -10.78
C GLY A 139 12.37 -3.00 -9.27
N MET A 140 11.46 -2.16 -8.77
CA MET A 140 11.14 -2.11 -7.34
C MET A 140 10.69 -3.49 -6.85
N MET A 141 9.78 -4.17 -7.55
CA MET A 141 9.27 -5.50 -7.18
C MET A 141 10.25 -6.67 -7.39
N ALA A 142 11.38 -6.47 -8.06
CA ALA A 142 12.32 -7.56 -8.32
C ALA A 142 12.93 -8.14 -7.02
N THR A 143 12.94 -7.37 -5.93
CA THR A 143 13.37 -7.81 -4.59
C THR A 143 12.24 -8.36 -3.72
N THR A 144 11.03 -8.58 -4.28
CA THR A 144 9.83 -8.98 -3.54
C THR A 144 10.04 -10.24 -2.69
N ALA A 145 10.81 -11.22 -3.17
CA ALA A 145 11.08 -12.44 -2.41
C ALA A 145 11.76 -12.15 -1.06
N MET A 146 12.76 -11.26 -1.05
CA MET A 146 13.41 -10.85 0.19
C MET A 146 12.46 -10.01 1.05
N GLN A 147 11.70 -9.09 0.45
CA GLN A 147 10.77 -8.24 1.21
C GLN A 147 9.65 -9.04 1.87
N LEU A 148 9.12 -10.06 1.20
CA LEU A 148 8.15 -10.98 1.78
C LEU A 148 8.77 -11.86 2.87
N ALA A 149 10.02 -12.30 2.72
CA ALA A 149 10.70 -13.04 3.78
C ALA A 149 10.90 -12.19 5.05
N ILE A 150 11.25 -10.92 4.87
CA ILE A 150 11.41 -9.93 5.96
C ILE A 150 10.05 -9.61 6.63
N ASP A 151 8.98 -9.47 5.85
CA ASP A 151 7.63 -9.21 6.36
C ASP A 151 7.07 -10.44 7.11
N ALA A 152 7.16 -11.63 6.50
CA ALA A 152 6.70 -12.89 7.08
C ALA A 152 7.46 -13.30 8.34
N PHE A 153 8.70 -12.82 8.53
CA PHE A 153 9.47 -13.04 9.74
C PHE A 153 8.75 -12.52 11.00
N GLY A 154 8.05 -11.38 10.91
CA GLY A 154 7.36 -10.77 12.05
C GLY A 154 6.26 -11.67 12.63
N PRO A 155 5.23 -12.05 11.86
CA PRO A 155 4.16 -12.93 12.33
C PRO A 155 4.65 -14.31 12.79
N ILE A 156 5.75 -14.83 12.24
CA ILE A 156 6.36 -16.09 12.72
C ILE A 156 6.96 -15.89 14.11
N ALA A 157 7.68 -14.78 14.33
CA ALA A 157 8.27 -14.46 15.63
C ALA A 157 7.20 -14.19 16.71
N ASP A 158 6.13 -13.49 16.35
CA ASP A 158 4.99 -13.22 17.24
C ASP A 158 4.31 -14.53 17.69
N ASN A 159 3.96 -15.41 16.73
CA ASN A 159 3.40 -16.72 17.03
C ASN A 159 4.33 -17.58 17.90
N ALA A 160 5.64 -17.54 17.64
CA ALA A 160 6.61 -18.25 18.48
C ALA A 160 6.61 -17.74 19.93
N GLY A 161 6.50 -16.42 20.12
CA GLY A 161 6.35 -15.82 21.45
C GLY A 161 5.04 -16.23 22.12
N GLY A 162 3.93 -16.20 21.40
CA GLY A 162 2.63 -16.65 21.89
C GLY A 162 2.65 -18.12 22.34
N ILE A 163 3.24 -19.01 21.55
CA ILE A 163 3.41 -20.44 21.90
C ILE A 163 4.29 -20.60 23.14
N ALA A 164 5.38 -19.83 23.25
CA ALA A 164 6.27 -19.89 24.40
C ALA A 164 5.55 -19.48 25.71
N GLU A 165 4.73 -18.43 25.67
CA GLU A 165 3.93 -17.97 26.80
C GLU A 165 2.85 -19.00 27.18
N MET A 166 2.08 -19.47 26.19
CA MET A 166 1.00 -20.44 26.40
C MET A 166 1.50 -21.83 26.87
N SER A 167 2.78 -22.14 26.59
CA SER A 167 3.42 -23.39 27.03
C SER A 167 4.21 -23.24 28.33
N GLU A 168 4.12 -22.08 29.00
CA GLU A 168 4.83 -21.77 30.26
C GLU A 168 6.35 -22.02 30.18
N LEU A 169 6.96 -21.77 29.02
CA LEU A 169 8.40 -21.95 28.84
C LEU A 169 9.20 -20.96 29.71
N PRO A 170 10.48 -21.26 30.00
CA PRO A 170 11.33 -20.36 30.78
C PRO A 170 11.37 -18.94 30.20
N LYS A 171 11.44 -17.92 31.07
CA LYS A 171 11.45 -16.50 30.69
C LYS A 171 12.50 -16.15 29.64
N GLU A 172 13.65 -16.83 29.65
CA GLU A 172 14.70 -16.64 28.64
C GLU A 172 14.21 -16.91 27.20
N VAL A 173 13.30 -17.87 27.01
CA VAL A 173 12.69 -18.15 25.70
C VAL A 173 11.81 -16.99 25.27
N ARG A 174 10.99 -16.46 26.19
CA ARG A 174 10.11 -15.31 25.93
C ARG A 174 10.91 -14.05 25.61
N GLU A 175 11.99 -13.79 26.35
CA GLU A 175 12.90 -12.66 26.09
C GLU A 175 13.55 -12.74 24.70
N LYS A 176 13.90 -13.95 24.25
CA LYS A 176 14.42 -14.17 22.89
C LYS A 176 13.34 -13.91 21.84
N THR A 177 12.13 -14.44 22.01
CA THR A 177 11.02 -14.22 21.06
C THR A 177 10.58 -12.76 21.04
N ASP A 178 10.54 -12.06 22.17
CA ASP A 178 10.22 -10.62 22.24
C ASP A 178 11.25 -9.77 21.48
N THR A 179 12.52 -10.19 21.52
CA THR A 179 13.59 -9.56 20.73
C THR A 179 13.36 -9.75 19.22
N LEU A 180 12.92 -10.93 18.79
CA LEU A 180 12.61 -11.22 17.40
C LEU A 180 11.34 -10.48 16.94
N ASP A 181 10.27 -10.49 17.74
CA ASP A 181 9.01 -9.78 17.48
C ASP A 181 9.23 -8.25 17.36
N ALA A 182 10.05 -7.67 18.23
CA ALA A 182 10.40 -6.25 18.13
C ALA A 182 11.10 -5.89 16.80
N VAL A 183 11.93 -6.78 16.27
CA VAL A 183 12.53 -6.62 14.93
C VAL A 183 11.46 -6.82 13.85
N GLY A 184 10.65 -7.86 14.01
CA GLY A 184 9.51 -8.21 13.18
C GLY A 184 8.56 -7.05 12.88
N ASN A 185 8.21 -6.25 13.89
CA ASN A 185 7.27 -5.13 13.70
C ASN A 185 7.90 -3.96 12.92
N THR A 186 9.19 -3.71 13.11
CA THR A 186 9.91 -2.70 12.33
C THR A 186 10.02 -3.15 10.87
N THR A 187 10.31 -4.42 10.65
CA THR A 187 10.41 -4.99 9.31
C THR A 187 9.07 -5.12 8.59
N ALA A 188 8.00 -5.43 9.31
CA ALA A 188 6.63 -5.44 8.78
C ALA A 188 6.19 -4.04 8.34
N ALA A 189 6.51 -3.00 9.12
CA ALA A 189 6.24 -1.62 8.72
C ALA A 189 6.95 -1.27 7.41
N THR A 190 8.24 -1.60 7.29
CA THR A 190 9.02 -1.43 6.06
C THR A 190 8.43 -2.20 4.87
N GLY A 191 8.03 -3.46 5.07
CA GLY A 191 7.36 -4.28 4.05
C GLY A 191 6.05 -3.66 3.56
N LYS A 192 5.22 -3.16 4.50
CA LYS A 192 3.97 -2.45 4.20
C LYS A 192 4.21 -1.15 3.42
N GLY A 193 5.23 -0.37 3.80
CA GLY A 193 5.62 0.84 3.08
C GLY A 193 6.06 0.56 1.64
N PHE A 194 6.86 -0.49 1.45
CA PHE A 194 7.26 -0.99 0.13
C PHE A 194 6.06 -1.46 -0.70
N ALA A 195 5.13 -2.21 -0.10
CA ALA A 195 3.93 -2.70 -0.79
C ALA A 195 3.04 -1.56 -1.31
N ILE A 196 2.89 -0.47 -0.55
CA ILE A 196 2.14 0.71 -1.00
C ILE A 196 2.87 1.43 -2.15
N ALA A 197 4.19 1.62 -2.03
CA ALA A 197 4.99 2.25 -3.08
C ALA A 197 4.90 1.47 -4.40
N SER A 198 5.05 0.14 -4.31
CA SER A 198 4.88 -0.78 -5.43
C SER A 198 3.48 -0.66 -6.03
N ALA A 199 2.45 -0.57 -5.20
CA ALA A 199 1.08 -0.41 -5.68
C ALA A 199 0.87 0.88 -6.44
N ALA A 200 1.42 2.00 -5.96
CA ALA A 200 1.35 3.28 -6.64
C ALA A 200 1.97 3.22 -8.04
N LEU A 201 3.20 2.72 -8.16
CA LEU A 201 3.88 2.61 -9.46
C LEU A 201 3.20 1.59 -10.39
N THR A 202 2.74 0.46 -9.84
CA THR A 202 2.02 -0.56 -10.62
C THR A 202 0.68 -0.03 -11.13
N ALA A 203 -0.05 0.73 -10.30
CA ALA A 203 -1.31 1.35 -10.71
C ALA A 203 -1.10 2.33 -11.87
N LEU A 204 -0.02 3.12 -11.85
CA LEU A 204 0.36 4.01 -12.95
C LEU A 204 0.73 3.23 -14.22
N ALA A 205 1.42 2.11 -14.10
CA ALA A 205 1.73 1.22 -15.23
C ALA A 205 0.45 0.64 -15.85
N LEU A 206 -0.45 0.11 -15.01
CA LEU A 206 -1.76 -0.40 -15.43
C LEU A 206 -2.64 0.69 -16.04
N PHE A 207 -2.53 1.92 -15.54
CA PHE A 207 -3.20 3.08 -16.09
C PHE A 207 -2.70 3.43 -17.50
N ALA A 208 -1.39 3.43 -17.71
CA ALA A 208 -0.81 3.60 -19.05
C ALA A 208 -1.24 2.47 -20.00
N ALA A 209 -1.35 1.23 -19.51
CA ALA A 209 -1.88 0.11 -20.28
C ALA A 209 -3.37 0.33 -20.62
N PHE A 210 -4.19 0.73 -19.66
CA PHE A 210 -5.62 1.02 -19.82
C PHE A 210 -5.87 2.07 -20.90
N VAL A 211 -5.13 3.18 -20.89
CA VAL A 211 -5.23 4.23 -21.93
C VAL A 211 -5.00 3.64 -23.33
N GLY A 212 -3.96 2.81 -23.49
CA GLY A 212 -3.66 2.19 -24.78
C GLY A 212 -4.71 1.17 -25.24
N VAL A 213 -5.21 0.33 -24.32
CA VAL A 213 -6.19 -0.72 -24.64
C VAL A 213 -7.59 -0.16 -24.88
N SER A 214 -7.96 0.91 -24.19
CA SER A 214 -9.26 1.57 -24.33
C SER A 214 -9.38 2.47 -25.56
N GLY A 215 -8.29 2.68 -26.30
CA GLY A 215 -8.27 3.52 -27.50
C GLY A 215 -8.34 5.02 -27.23
N ILE A 216 -8.30 5.46 -25.97
CA ILE A 216 -8.29 6.88 -25.63
C ILE A 216 -6.88 7.48 -25.82
N THR A 217 -6.80 8.70 -26.32
CA THR A 217 -5.53 9.38 -26.56
C THR A 217 -4.92 9.99 -25.29
N GLY A 218 -5.73 10.15 -24.25
CA GLY A 218 -5.35 10.75 -22.98
C GLY A 218 -6.57 10.91 -22.07
N ILE A 219 -6.34 11.48 -20.89
CA ILE A 219 -7.40 11.78 -19.91
C ILE A 219 -7.35 13.28 -19.64
N ASP A 220 -8.34 13.99 -20.17
CA ASP A 220 -8.42 15.43 -20.03
C ASP A 220 -9.23 15.82 -18.77
N ILE A 221 -8.50 16.27 -17.75
CA ILE A 221 -9.10 16.71 -16.48
C ILE A 221 -9.97 17.98 -16.61
N TYR A 222 -9.95 18.68 -17.75
CA TYR A 222 -10.84 19.80 -18.01
C TYR A 222 -12.27 19.37 -18.36
N LYS A 223 -12.48 18.11 -18.72
CA LYS A 223 -13.82 17.58 -18.98
C LYS A 223 -14.57 17.35 -17.67
N ALA A 224 -15.83 17.77 -17.63
CA ALA A 224 -16.64 17.76 -16.42
C ALA A 224 -16.88 16.34 -15.88
N ASP A 225 -17.07 15.35 -16.77
CA ASP A 225 -17.25 13.94 -16.44
C ASP A 225 -15.97 13.31 -15.85
N VAL A 226 -14.80 13.63 -16.42
CA VAL A 226 -13.49 13.19 -15.91
C VAL A 226 -13.21 13.80 -14.54
N LEU A 227 -13.41 15.11 -14.39
CA LEU A 227 -13.19 15.82 -13.13
C LEU A 227 -14.14 15.34 -12.03
N ALA A 228 -15.42 15.14 -12.35
CA ALA A 228 -16.38 14.57 -11.40
C ALA A 228 -15.97 13.15 -10.98
N SER A 229 -15.59 12.32 -11.95
CA SER A 229 -15.15 10.94 -11.69
C SER A 229 -13.89 10.88 -10.84
N LEU A 230 -12.96 11.84 -11.01
CA LEU A 230 -11.77 11.98 -10.17
C LEU A 230 -12.13 12.14 -8.68
N PHE A 231 -13.06 13.02 -8.34
CA PHE A 231 -13.51 13.19 -6.95
C PHE A 231 -14.24 11.95 -6.42
N VAL A 232 -15.08 11.31 -7.24
CA VAL A 232 -15.75 10.05 -6.88
C VAL A 232 -14.73 8.95 -6.60
N GLY A 233 -13.70 8.82 -7.44
CA GLY A 233 -12.60 7.89 -7.24
C GLY A 233 -11.80 8.19 -5.96
N GLY A 234 -11.48 9.45 -5.73
CA GLY A 234 -10.78 9.91 -4.52
C GLY A 234 -11.55 9.64 -3.22
N MET A 235 -12.88 9.52 -3.27
CA MET A 235 -13.70 9.15 -2.11
C MET A 235 -13.62 7.65 -1.78
N ILE A 236 -13.38 6.78 -2.75
CA ILE A 236 -13.43 5.31 -2.57
C ILE A 236 -12.52 4.81 -1.44
N PRO A 237 -11.23 5.23 -1.35
CA PRO A 237 -10.35 4.85 -0.24
C PRO A 237 -10.89 5.24 1.14
N PHE A 238 -11.56 6.40 1.26
CA PHE A 238 -12.13 6.85 2.53
C PHE A 238 -13.32 6.00 2.97
N ILE A 239 -14.24 5.72 2.05
CA ILE A 239 -15.40 4.86 2.35
C ILE A 239 -14.94 3.43 2.65
N PHE A 240 -13.99 2.90 1.88
CA PHE A 240 -13.41 1.58 2.16
C PHE A 240 -12.80 1.53 3.56
N SER A 241 -11.94 2.50 3.90
CA SER A 241 -11.31 2.58 5.22
C SER A 241 -12.33 2.69 6.34
N SER A 242 -13.36 3.52 6.18
CA SER A 242 -14.45 3.64 7.16
C SER A 242 -15.15 2.31 7.41
N LEU A 243 -15.48 1.57 6.35
CA LEU A 243 -16.12 0.26 6.45
C LEU A 243 -15.22 -0.77 7.15
N ALA A 244 -13.95 -0.81 6.79
CA ALA A 244 -12.97 -1.72 7.36
C ALA A 244 -12.73 -1.44 8.86
N ILE A 245 -12.49 -0.18 9.23
CA ILE A 245 -12.26 0.23 10.62
C ILE A 245 -13.51 -0.05 11.47
N ARG A 246 -14.70 0.27 10.96
CA ARG A 246 -15.96 0.00 11.67
C ARG A 246 -16.19 -1.50 11.87
N ALA A 247 -15.89 -2.31 10.86
CA ALA A 247 -16.01 -3.77 10.97
C ALA A 247 -15.12 -4.35 12.07
N VAL A 248 -13.86 -3.90 12.17
CA VAL A 248 -12.94 -4.31 13.24
C VAL A 248 -13.44 -3.82 14.60
N GLY A 249 -13.90 -2.57 14.70
CA GLY A 249 -14.42 -2.02 15.96
C GLY A 249 -15.62 -2.81 16.50
N GLU A 250 -16.58 -3.14 15.63
CA GLU A 250 -17.74 -3.96 16.00
C GLU A 250 -17.32 -5.37 16.46
N ALA A 251 -16.40 -6.03 15.74
CA ALA A 251 -15.90 -7.35 16.09
C ALA A 251 -15.08 -7.34 17.40
N ALA A 252 -14.28 -6.30 17.62
CA ALA A 252 -13.49 -6.12 18.83
C ALA A 252 -14.39 -5.91 20.06
N MET A 253 -15.47 -5.14 19.94
CA MET A 253 -16.44 -4.98 21.02
C MET A 253 -17.08 -6.31 21.41
N ALA A 254 -17.54 -7.09 20.43
CA ALA A 254 -18.09 -8.42 20.67
C ALA A 254 -17.05 -9.37 21.33
N MET A 255 -15.79 -9.31 20.89
CA MET A 255 -14.70 -10.07 21.50
C MET A 255 -14.46 -9.67 22.96
N VAL A 256 -14.45 -8.38 23.27
CA VAL A 256 -14.24 -7.87 24.64
C VAL A 256 -15.38 -8.29 25.56
N GLU A 257 -16.63 -8.20 25.09
CA GLU A 257 -17.80 -8.66 25.86
C GLU A 257 -17.74 -10.15 26.15
N GLU A 258 -17.36 -10.97 25.16
CA GLU A 258 -17.21 -12.42 25.34
C GLU A 258 -16.08 -12.79 26.30
N VAL A 259 -14.89 -12.16 26.17
CA VAL A 259 -13.78 -12.40 27.11
C VAL A 259 -14.18 -12.00 28.54
N ARG A 260 -14.88 -10.86 28.72
CA ARG A 260 -15.39 -10.44 30.02
C ARG A 260 -16.43 -11.40 30.59
N ARG A 261 -17.30 -11.94 29.73
CA ARG A 261 -18.28 -12.96 30.11
C ARG A 261 -17.57 -14.21 30.64
N GLN A 262 -16.56 -14.72 29.91
CA GLN A 262 -15.78 -15.88 30.34
C GLN A 262 -15.09 -15.65 31.68
N PHE A 263 -14.46 -14.48 31.89
CA PHE A 263 -13.84 -14.15 33.18
C PHE A 263 -14.83 -14.05 34.35
N ARG A 264 -16.08 -13.63 34.09
CA ARG A 264 -17.11 -13.50 35.13
C ARG A 264 -17.81 -14.81 35.44
N GLU A 265 -18.08 -15.63 34.42
CA GLU A 265 -19.01 -16.76 34.50
C GLU A 265 -18.34 -18.12 34.62
N ILE A 266 -17.11 -18.29 34.12
CA ILE A 266 -16.42 -19.58 34.15
C ILE A 266 -15.53 -19.64 35.41
N PRO A 267 -15.85 -20.51 36.39
CA PRO A 267 -15.07 -20.61 37.62
C PRO A 267 -13.65 -21.10 37.35
N GLY A 268 -12.66 -20.53 38.03
CA GLY A 268 -11.27 -21.00 37.97
C GLY A 268 -10.44 -20.38 36.84
N ILE A 269 -11.00 -19.61 35.90
CA ILE A 269 -10.23 -19.05 34.77
C ILE A 269 -9.16 -18.07 35.25
N MET A 270 -9.51 -17.13 36.12
CA MET A 270 -8.56 -16.13 36.63
C MET A 270 -7.50 -16.76 37.54
N GLU A 271 -7.82 -17.90 38.15
CA GLU A 271 -6.90 -18.73 38.94
C GLU A 271 -6.06 -19.71 38.09
N GLY A 272 -6.23 -19.71 36.76
CA GLY A 272 -5.50 -20.59 35.84
C GLY A 272 -5.93 -22.07 35.87
N LYS A 273 -7.05 -22.39 36.53
CA LYS A 273 -7.58 -23.76 36.67
C LYS A 273 -8.74 -24.06 35.71
N GLY A 274 -9.48 -23.04 35.31
CA GLY A 274 -10.59 -23.14 34.36
C GLY A 274 -10.09 -23.08 32.92
N LYS A 275 -10.70 -23.87 32.03
CA LYS A 275 -10.35 -23.87 30.61
C LYS A 275 -11.19 -22.81 29.87
N PRO A 276 -10.57 -21.85 29.17
CA PRO A 276 -11.30 -20.87 28.35
C PRO A 276 -12.01 -21.51 27.15
N GLU A 277 -13.10 -20.87 26.70
CA GLU A 277 -13.86 -21.26 25.52
C GLU A 277 -13.30 -20.54 24.27
N TYR A 278 -12.19 -21.05 23.75
CA TYR A 278 -11.49 -20.45 22.60
C TYR A 278 -12.34 -20.45 21.32
N ASP A 279 -13.17 -21.47 21.12
CA ASP A 279 -14.04 -21.64 19.96
C ASP A 279 -15.05 -20.50 19.82
N LYS A 280 -15.52 -19.92 20.94
CA LYS A 280 -16.41 -18.76 20.93
C LYS A 280 -15.73 -17.52 20.35
N CYS A 281 -14.51 -17.23 20.80
CA CYS A 281 -13.72 -16.13 20.28
C CYS A 281 -13.41 -16.32 18.78
N VAL A 282 -13.05 -17.54 18.37
CA VAL A 282 -12.82 -17.88 16.95
C VAL A 282 -14.09 -17.69 16.10
N ALA A 283 -15.26 -18.11 16.62
CA ALA A 283 -16.52 -17.95 15.90
C ALA A 283 -16.88 -16.47 15.67
N ILE A 284 -16.70 -15.62 16.69
CA ILE A 284 -16.96 -14.17 16.59
C ILE A 284 -16.10 -13.54 15.49
N SER A 285 -14.79 -13.78 15.49
CA SER A 285 -13.90 -13.20 14.49
C SER A 285 -14.14 -13.77 13.09
N THR A 286 -14.48 -15.06 12.98
CA THR A 286 -14.78 -15.73 11.70
C THR A 286 -16.06 -15.20 11.07
N GLU A 287 -17.16 -15.16 11.82
CA GLU A 287 -18.43 -14.67 11.29
C GLU A 287 -18.34 -13.19 10.89
N ALA A 288 -17.72 -12.38 11.75
CA ALA A 288 -17.53 -10.95 11.47
C ALA A 288 -16.68 -10.74 10.21
N SER A 289 -15.52 -11.41 10.09
CA SER A 289 -14.63 -11.24 8.94
C SER A 289 -15.31 -11.62 7.62
N ILE A 290 -15.97 -12.78 7.54
CA ILE A 290 -16.67 -13.24 6.32
C ILE A 290 -17.80 -12.29 5.93
N LYS A 291 -18.64 -11.89 6.88
CA LYS A 291 -19.80 -11.03 6.58
C LYS A 291 -19.38 -9.61 6.22
N LYS A 292 -18.39 -9.06 6.91
CA LYS A 292 -18.00 -7.65 6.77
C LYS A 292 -17.05 -7.40 5.61
N MET A 293 -16.30 -8.40 5.11
CA MET A 293 -15.42 -8.24 3.94
C MET A 293 -16.18 -8.09 2.61
N MET A 294 -17.43 -8.56 2.53
CA MET A 294 -18.22 -8.58 1.29
C MET A 294 -18.44 -7.20 0.69
N LEU A 295 -18.82 -6.21 1.51
CA LEU A 295 -19.15 -4.88 1.01
C LEU A 295 -17.91 -4.11 0.51
N PRO A 296 -16.79 -4.01 1.27
CA PRO A 296 -15.56 -3.41 0.77
C PRO A 296 -15.04 -4.09 -0.51
N GLY A 297 -15.11 -5.42 -0.58
CA GLY A 297 -14.72 -6.19 -1.77
C GLY A 297 -15.61 -5.88 -2.98
N ALA A 298 -16.93 -5.81 -2.78
CA ALA A 298 -17.88 -5.44 -3.82
C ALA A 298 -17.62 -4.02 -4.36
N ILE A 299 -17.31 -3.05 -3.49
CA ILE A 299 -17.00 -1.67 -3.91
C ILE A 299 -15.80 -1.64 -4.86
N ALA A 300 -14.74 -2.41 -4.57
CA ALA A 300 -13.54 -2.45 -5.40
C ALA A 300 -13.80 -3.01 -6.81
N ILE A 301 -14.73 -3.95 -6.96
CA ILE A 301 -15.03 -4.58 -8.26
C ILE A 301 -16.13 -3.82 -9.01
N VAL A 302 -17.21 -3.45 -8.32
CA VAL A 302 -18.41 -2.89 -8.93
C VAL A 302 -18.22 -1.43 -9.34
N SER A 303 -17.47 -0.62 -8.56
CA SER A 303 -17.32 0.81 -8.85
C SER A 303 -16.68 1.10 -10.22
N PRO A 304 -15.56 0.44 -10.61
CA PRO A 304 -15.01 0.59 -11.96
C PRO A 304 -15.98 0.19 -13.07
N LEU A 305 -16.77 -0.86 -12.87
CA LEU A 305 -17.78 -1.30 -13.86
C LEU A 305 -18.86 -0.22 -14.05
N ILE A 306 -19.39 0.31 -12.95
CA ILE A 306 -20.42 1.36 -13.00
C ILE A 306 -19.90 2.59 -13.74
N ILE A 307 -18.73 3.11 -13.36
CA ILE A 307 -18.17 4.30 -14.00
C ILE A 307 -17.83 4.03 -15.46
N GLY A 308 -17.18 2.90 -15.76
CA GLY A 308 -16.80 2.53 -17.12
C GLY A 308 -17.99 2.43 -18.07
N PHE A 309 -19.04 1.69 -17.70
CA PHE A 309 -20.18 1.46 -18.59
C PHE A 309 -21.15 2.65 -18.67
N LEU A 310 -21.24 3.49 -17.62
CA LEU A 310 -22.12 4.66 -17.63
C LEU A 310 -21.47 5.90 -18.24
N MET A 311 -20.20 6.17 -17.88
CA MET A 311 -19.53 7.43 -18.20
C MET A 311 -18.40 7.28 -19.24
N GLY A 312 -17.98 6.05 -19.53
CA GLY A 312 -16.99 5.76 -20.56
C GLY A 312 -15.55 5.65 -20.05
N PRO A 313 -14.62 5.30 -20.96
CA PRO A 313 -13.24 4.96 -20.60
C PRO A 313 -12.44 6.15 -20.05
N GLU A 314 -12.66 7.37 -20.56
CA GLU A 314 -11.92 8.55 -20.11
C GLU A 314 -12.33 8.97 -18.68
N ALA A 315 -13.62 8.96 -18.39
CA ALA A 315 -14.16 9.20 -17.05
C ALA A 315 -13.68 8.14 -16.04
N LEU A 316 -13.67 6.86 -16.45
CA LEU A 316 -13.07 5.78 -15.66
C LEU A 316 -11.58 6.02 -15.38
N GLY A 317 -10.85 6.56 -16.36
CA GLY A 317 -9.48 7.04 -16.17
C GLY A 317 -9.37 8.08 -15.05
N GLY A 318 -10.23 9.10 -15.06
CA GLY A 318 -10.33 10.08 -13.97
C GLY A 318 -10.59 9.43 -12.61
N PHE A 319 -11.55 8.50 -12.55
CA PHE A 319 -11.86 7.74 -11.33
C PHE A 319 -10.64 6.96 -10.79
N LEU A 320 -9.91 6.25 -11.65
CA LEU A 320 -8.71 5.51 -11.25
C LEU A 320 -7.60 6.44 -10.74
N ALA A 321 -7.40 7.60 -11.38
CA ALA A 321 -6.41 8.58 -10.96
C ALA A 321 -6.74 9.11 -9.55
N GLY A 322 -8.00 9.48 -9.30
CA GLY A 322 -8.45 9.93 -7.99
C GLY A 322 -8.30 8.86 -6.91
N ALA A 323 -8.73 7.64 -7.21
CA ALA A 323 -8.63 6.50 -6.29
C ALA A 323 -7.17 6.15 -5.97
N THR A 324 -6.27 6.25 -6.96
CA THR A 324 -4.84 5.98 -6.76
C THR A 324 -4.20 7.04 -5.86
N VAL A 325 -4.35 8.33 -6.17
CA VAL A 325 -3.72 9.40 -5.37
C VAL A 325 -4.23 9.39 -3.93
N SER A 326 -5.54 9.29 -3.73
CA SER A 326 -6.12 9.22 -2.39
C SER A 326 -5.72 7.94 -1.66
N GLY A 327 -5.77 6.78 -2.34
CA GLY A 327 -5.51 5.49 -1.72
C GLY A 327 -4.05 5.31 -1.30
N VAL A 328 -3.11 5.82 -2.09
CA VAL A 328 -1.67 5.81 -1.75
C VAL A 328 -1.43 6.64 -0.49
N LEU A 329 -1.96 7.86 -0.42
CA LEU A 329 -1.85 8.72 0.76
C LEU A 329 -2.50 8.08 2.00
N MET A 330 -3.71 7.56 1.86
CA MET A 330 -4.45 6.91 2.95
C MET A 330 -3.71 5.66 3.46
N GLY A 331 -3.20 4.83 2.55
CA GLY A 331 -2.45 3.64 2.91
C GLY A 331 -1.19 3.97 3.70
N MET A 332 -0.39 4.95 3.23
CA MET A 332 0.83 5.39 3.92
C MET A 332 0.51 5.95 5.31
N PHE A 333 -0.49 6.84 5.39
CA PHE A 333 -0.96 7.42 6.64
C PHE A 333 -1.34 6.35 7.66
N GLN A 334 -2.22 5.42 7.28
CA GLN A 334 -2.75 4.41 8.21
C GLN A 334 -1.67 3.43 8.67
N ASN A 335 -0.85 2.93 7.74
CA ASN A 335 0.21 1.98 8.06
C ASN A 335 1.26 2.60 9.00
N ASN A 336 1.69 3.83 8.71
CA ASN A 336 2.73 4.49 9.49
C ASN A 336 2.20 4.98 10.85
N ALA A 337 0.96 5.50 10.91
CA ALA A 337 0.33 5.87 12.18
C ALA A 337 0.23 4.66 13.12
N GLY A 338 -0.33 3.55 12.63
CA GLY A 338 -0.44 2.32 13.41
C GLY A 338 0.90 1.73 13.83
N GLY A 339 1.88 1.70 12.92
CA GLY A 339 3.24 1.25 13.26
C GLY A 339 3.92 2.15 14.29
N ALA A 340 3.73 3.46 14.21
CA ALA A 340 4.29 4.41 15.16
C ALA A 340 3.64 4.30 16.55
N TRP A 341 2.33 4.08 16.64
CA TRP A 341 1.65 3.81 17.92
C TRP A 341 2.14 2.52 18.59
N ASP A 342 2.25 1.43 17.83
CA ASP A 342 2.74 0.15 18.35
C ASP A 342 4.17 0.28 18.91
N ASN A 343 5.06 0.91 18.13
CA ASN A 343 6.43 1.12 18.58
C ASN A 343 6.55 2.15 19.71
N ALA A 344 5.61 3.09 19.84
CA ALA A 344 5.52 3.96 21.01
C ALA A 344 5.13 3.15 22.27
N LYS A 345 4.19 2.21 22.17
CA LYS A 345 3.85 1.27 23.25
C LYS A 345 5.05 0.39 23.62
N LYS A 346 5.69 -0.25 22.64
CA LYS A 346 6.89 -1.10 22.86
C LYS A 346 8.06 -0.33 23.49
N SER A 347 8.16 0.98 23.24
CA SER A 347 9.18 1.81 23.89
C SER A 347 9.05 1.78 25.42
N PHE A 348 7.83 1.83 25.96
CA PHE A 348 7.57 1.74 27.41
C PHE A 348 7.88 0.35 28.00
N GLU A 349 7.82 -0.71 27.20
CA GLU A 349 8.21 -2.06 27.65
C GLU A 349 9.73 -2.18 27.86
N LYS A 350 10.51 -1.42 27.08
CA LYS A 350 11.98 -1.28 27.26
C LYS A 350 12.39 -0.24 28.30
N GLY A 351 11.43 0.56 28.76
CA GLY A 351 11.64 1.68 29.67
C GLY A 351 12.02 2.97 28.95
N VAL A 352 11.22 4.02 29.13
CA VAL A 352 11.41 5.32 28.48
C VAL A 352 11.72 6.39 29.50
N ASP A 353 12.71 7.22 29.21
CA ASP A 353 12.91 8.47 29.95
C ASP A 353 12.06 9.59 29.34
N ILE A 354 11.16 10.15 30.15
CA ILE A 354 10.36 11.33 29.80
C ILE A 354 10.60 12.36 30.90
N ASN A 355 11.22 13.48 30.53
CA ASN A 355 11.52 14.60 31.42
C ASN A 355 12.34 14.20 32.68
N GLY A 356 13.28 13.26 32.54
CA GLY A 356 14.12 12.79 33.65
C GLY A 356 13.46 11.75 34.55
N GLN A 357 12.23 11.32 34.23
CA GLN A 357 11.54 10.24 34.91
C GLN A 357 11.43 9.03 33.98
N LYS A 358 11.84 7.86 34.49
CA LYS A 358 11.77 6.61 33.73
C LYS A 358 10.43 5.92 33.95
N TYR A 359 9.71 5.69 32.86
CA TYR A 359 8.41 5.02 32.82
C TYR A 359 8.56 3.62 32.22
N PHE A 360 7.83 2.66 32.81
CA PHE A 360 7.83 1.25 32.40
C PHE A 360 6.42 0.74 32.14
N LYS A 361 6.32 -0.52 31.71
CA LYS A 361 5.07 -1.26 31.57
C LYS A 361 4.19 -1.13 32.81
N GLY A 362 2.90 -0.87 32.59
CA GLY A 362 1.89 -0.69 33.64
C GLY A 362 1.72 0.75 34.15
N SER A 363 2.64 1.66 33.84
CA SER A 363 2.48 3.09 34.15
C SER A 363 1.32 3.72 33.38
N ASP A 364 0.80 4.85 33.86
CA ASP A 364 -0.31 5.53 33.17
C ASP A 364 0.05 6.01 31.74
N PRO A 365 1.26 6.52 31.47
CA PRO A 365 1.70 6.79 30.10
C PRO A 365 1.77 5.52 29.23
N HIS A 366 2.09 4.36 29.81
CA HIS A 366 2.03 3.08 29.09
C HIS A 366 0.59 2.70 28.76
N LYS A 367 -0.39 2.88 29.67
CA LYS A 367 -1.80 2.64 29.35
C LYS A 367 -2.31 3.57 28.23
N ALA A 368 -1.84 4.81 28.20
CA ALA A 368 -2.13 5.75 27.13
C ALA A 368 -1.59 5.27 25.78
N SER A 369 -0.35 4.75 25.74
CA SER A 369 0.22 4.21 24.50
C SER A 369 -0.43 2.90 24.04
N VAL A 370 -0.87 2.04 24.95
CA VAL A 370 -1.71 0.87 24.63
C VAL A 370 -3.01 1.31 23.95
N THR A 371 -3.63 2.41 24.40
CA THR A 371 -4.84 2.94 23.74
C THR A 371 -4.54 3.38 22.30
N GLY A 372 -3.43 4.08 22.09
CA GLY A 372 -2.99 4.45 20.73
C GLY A 372 -2.78 3.24 19.82
N ASP A 373 -2.12 2.20 20.34
CA ASP A 373 -1.89 0.96 19.59
C ASP A 373 -3.21 0.29 19.19
N THR A 374 -4.18 0.18 20.11
CA THR A 374 -5.50 -0.38 19.80
C THR A 374 -6.30 0.45 18.78
N VAL A 375 -6.05 1.76 18.69
CA VAL A 375 -6.58 2.60 17.59
C VAL A 375 -5.82 2.33 16.28
N GLY A 376 -4.52 2.06 16.37
CA GLY A 376 -3.63 1.78 15.25
C GLY A 376 -3.77 0.39 14.63
N ASP A 377 -4.24 -0.61 15.36
CA ASP A 377 -4.43 -1.99 14.87
C ASP A 377 -5.34 -2.08 13.63
N PRO A 378 -6.58 -1.54 13.63
CA PRO A 378 -7.40 -1.53 12.42
C PRO A 378 -6.77 -0.73 11.28
N PHE A 379 -5.92 0.26 11.58
CA PHE A 379 -5.24 1.08 10.58
C PHE A 379 -4.13 0.28 9.89
N LYS A 380 -3.20 -0.31 10.66
CA LYS A 380 -2.00 -0.96 10.11
C LYS A 380 -2.22 -2.40 9.65
N ASP A 381 -3.26 -3.08 10.13
CA ASP A 381 -3.49 -4.51 9.86
C ASP A 381 -4.79 -4.80 9.12
N THR A 382 -5.63 -3.79 8.87
CA THR A 382 -6.86 -3.98 8.07
C THR A 382 -6.98 -2.94 6.96
N SER A 383 -7.26 -1.68 7.27
CA SER A 383 -7.61 -0.70 6.24
C SER A 383 -6.38 -0.27 5.41
N GLY A 384 -5.25 0.02 6.06
CA GLY A 384 -4.05 0.55 5.43
C GLY A 384 -3.42 -0.40 4.41
N PRO A 385 -3.15 -1.67 4.75
CA PRO A 385 -2.64 -2.64 3.78
C PRO A 385 -3.66 -2.92 2.67
N SER A 386 -4.96 -2.94 2.98
CA SER A 386 -6.01 -3.15 1.98
C SER A 386 -6.08 -2.06 0.92
N MET A 387 -5.59 -0.85 1.20
CA MET A 387 -5.53 0.23 0.19
C MET A 387 -4.70 -0.18 -1.03
N ASN A 388 -3.61 -0.93 -0.82
CA ASN A 388 -2.76 -1.37 -1.93
C ASN A 388 -3.51 -2.35 -2.87
N ILE A 389 -4.38 -3.20 -2.30
CA ILE A 389 -5.17 -4.19 -3.02
C ILE A 389 -6.30 -3.48 -3.75
N LEU A 390 -7.01 -2.59 -3.04
CA LEU A 390 -8.11 -1.81 -3.57
C LEU A 390 -7.71 -1.11 -4.88
N ILE A 391 -6.58 -0.39 -4.87
CA ILE A 391 -6.09 0.33 -6.04
C ILE A 391 -5.76 -0.63 -7.18
N LYS A 392 -4.93 -1.65 -6.92
CA LYS A 392 -4.51 -2.62 -7.95
C LYS A 392 -5.71 -3.36 -8.55
N LEU A 393 -6.65 -3.77 -7.73
CA LEU A 393 -7.85 -4.49 -8.15
C LEU A 393 -8.72 -3.61 -9.05
N MET A 394 -8.97 -2.36 -8.66
CA MET A 394 -9.73 -1.42 -9.50
C MET A 394 -9.03 -1.18 -10.85
N SER A 395 -7.70 -1.02 -10.87
CA SER A 395 -6.92 -0.86 -12.10
C SER A 395 -7.00 -2.09 -13.00
N ILE A 396 -6.87 -3.31 -12.44
CA ILE A 396 -6.96 -4.56 -13.21
C ILE A 396 -8.36 -4.77 -13.76
N VAL A 397 -9.40 -4.58 -12.95
CA VAL A 397 -10.81 -4.69 -13.41
C VAL A 397 -11.06 -3.73 -14.58
N SER A 398 -10.59 -2.49 -14.47
CA SER A 398 -10.71 -1.49 -15.54
C SER A 398 -9.97 -1.87 -16.81
N LEU A 399 -8.75 -2.44 -16.67
CA LEU A 399 -7.97 -2.92 -17.80
C LEU A 399 -8.65 -4.10 -18.52
N VAL A 400 -9.27 -5.02 -17.76
CA VAL A 400 -9.98 -6.18 -18.32
C VAL A 400 -11.20 -5.76 -19.14
N ILE A 401 -11.94 -4.75 -18.68
CA ILE A 401 -13.13 -4.25 -19.41
C ILE A 401 -12.78 -3.24 -20.51
N ALA A 402 -11.54 -2.73 -20.56
CA ALA A 402 -11.13 -1.66 -21.47
C ALA A 402 -11.43 -1.95 -22.96
N PRO A 403 -11.17 -3.16 -23.50
CA PRO A 403 -11.52 -3.47 -24.90
C PRO A 403 -13.03 -3.38 -25.15
N THR A 404 -13.85 -3.88 -24.23
CA THR A 404 -15.32 -3.82 -24.32
C THR A 404 -15.81 -2.37 -24.25
N LEU A 405 -15.20 -1.54 -23.41
CA LEU A 405 -15.54 -0.11 -23.37
C LEU A 405 -15.18 0.60 -24.67
N ALA A 406 -14.03 0.27 -25.28
CA ALA A 406 -13.64 0.81 -26.58
C ALA A 406 -14.72 0.50 -27.64
N GLU A 407 -15.13 -0.78 -27.76
CA GLU A 407 -16.16 -1.19 -28.72
C GLU A 407 -17.51 -0.49 -28.48
N VAL A 408 -17.99 -0.46 -27.23
CA VAL A 408 -19.31 0.11 -26.90
C VAL A 408 -19.35 1.61 -27.15
N PHE A 409 -18.28 2.33 -26.81
CA PHE A 409 -18.25 3.79 -26.91
C PHE A 409 -17.79 4.30 -28.29
N GLU A 410 -16.94 3.57 -29.03
CA GLU A 410 -16.71 3.84 -30.46
C GLU A 410 -17.99 3.66 -31.27
N THR A 411 -18.76 2.60 -31.01
CA THR A 411 -20.03 2.35 -31.70
C THR A 411 -21.08 3.44 -31.40
N LYS A 412 -21.10 3.97 -30.16
CA LYS A 412 -21.96 5.10 -29.79
C LYS A 412 -21.56 6.40 -30.49
N ASN A 413 -20.26 6.71 -30.60
CA ASN A 413 -19.79 7.90 -31.29
C ASN A 413 -20.09 7.84 -32.80
N ILE A 414 -19.92 6.68 -33.44
CA ILE A 414 -20.31 6.48 -34.85
C ILE A 414 -21.83 6.65 -35.04
N SER A 415 -22.64 6.20 -34.08
CA SER A 415 -24.10 6.33 -34.12
C SER A 415 -24.55 7.78 -33.90
N ALA A 416 -23.88 8.51 -33.01
CA ALA A 416 -24.11 9.93 -32.75
C ALA A 416 -23.68 10.80 -33.94
N ASP A 417 -22.55 10.50 -34.58
CA ASP A 417 -22.09 11.19 -35.79
C ASP A 417 -23.00 10.91 -36.99
N ARG A 418 -23.55 9.69 -37.12
CA ARG A 418 -24.59 9.41 -38.14
C ARG A 418 -25.89 10.16 -37.88
N ALA A 419 -26.31 10.29 -36.62
CA ALA A 419 -27.48 11.07 -36.24
C ALA A 419 -27.26 12.58 -36.44
N ALA A 420 -26.06 13.10 -36.16
CA ALA A 420 -25.68 14.50 -36.37
C ALA A 420 -25.53 14.83 -37.87
N ASN A 421 -24.95 13.93 -38.67
CA ASN A 421 -24.83 14.06 -40.13
C ASN A 421 -26.15 13.86 -40.90
N THR A 422 -27.27 13.65 -40.22
CA THR A 422 -28.60 13.66 -40.88
C THR A 422 -29.19 15.09 -40.96
N LYS A 423 -28.53 16.10 -40.35
CA LYS A 423 -28.83 17.52 -40.56
C LYS A 423 -27.77 18.16 -41.44
N VAL A 424 -27.79 17.86 -42.74
CA VAL A 424 -26.99 18.60 -43.74
C VAL A 424 -27.87 19.67 -44.38
N GLU A 425 -27.70 20.92 -43.96
CA GLU A 425 -28.00 22.05 -44.82
C GLU A 425 -26.89 22.14 -45.88
N VAL A 426 -27.31 22.04 -47.14
CA VAL A 426 -26.43 22.13 -48.30
C VAL A 426 -25.99 23.57 -48.48
N SER A 427 -24.68 23.81 -48.50
CA SER A 427 -24.09 24.99 -49.16
C SER A 427 -22.80 24.59 -49.83
N SER A 428 -22.86 24.54 -51.16
CA SER A 428 -21.76 24.19 -52.05
C SER A 428 -20.79 25.35 -52.23
N THR A 429 -19.49 25.14 -52.03
CA THR A 429 -18.48 25.83 -52.86
C THR A 429 -17.31 24.88 -53.12
N ILE A 430 -17.01 24.69 -54.40
CA ILE A 430 -15.99 23.81 -54.96
C ILE A 430 -14.63 24.54 -54.97
N ASN A 431 -13.55 23.87 -54.55
CA ASN A 431 -12.29 23.90 -55.31
C ASN A 431 -11.32 22.77 -54.94
N GLN A 432 -10.74 22.18 -55.99
CA GLN A 432 -9.87 21.00 -56.03
C GLN A 432 -8.39 21.36 -55.79
N GLN A 433 -7.59 20.45 -55.21
CA GLN A 433 -6.36 19.89 -55.84
C GLN A 433 -5.59 18.83 -54.99
N THR A 434 -5.60 17.57 -55.49
CA THR A 434 -4.51 16.56 -55.70
C THR A 434 -3.48 16.17 -54.58
N LYS A 435 -3.54 14.91 -54.06
CA LYS A 435 -2.72 13.65 -54.31
C LYS A 435 -1.41 13.47 -53.46
N THR A 436 -1.36 12.66 -52.38
CA THR A 436 -0.99 11.20 -52.15
C THR A 436 0.48 10.75 -52.37
N PRO A 437 1.01 9.64 -51.76
CA PRO A 437 0.88 9.05 -50.39
C PRO A 437 2.21 8.54 -49.73
N GLU A 438 2.07 7.99 -48.52
CA GLU A 438 3.03 7.46 -47.52
C GLU A 438 3.84 6.19 -47.86
N ASN A 439 4.84 5.88 -47.01
CA ASN A 439 5.09 4.51 -46.51
C ASN A 439 5.78 4.52 -45.14
N THR A 440 5.10 4.10 -44.07
CA THR A 440 5.73 3.73 -42.78
C THR A 440 4.91 2.61 -42.14
N ILE A 441 5.56 1.52 -41.76
CA ILE A 441 4.92 0.31 -41.24
C ILE A 441 4.78 0.45 -39.73
N HIS A 442 3.54 0.40 -39.23
CA HIS A 442 3.20 0.28 -37.81
C HIS A 442 2.92 -1.19 -37.47
N LEU A 443 3.57 -1.70 -36.42
CA LEU A 443 3.17 -2.96 -35.77
C LEU A 443 2.22 -2.64 -34.61
N ARG A 444 1.12 -3.40 -34.52
CA ARG A 444 0.02 -3.27 -33.54
C ARG A 444 0.40 -3.70 -32.14
#